data_AF-A0A7U4LP37-F1
#
_entry.id   AF-A0A7U4LP37-F1
#
_cell.length_a   1.000
_cell.length_b   1.000
_cell.length_c   1.000
_cell.angle_alpha   90.00
_cell.angle_beta   90.00
_cell.angle_gamma   90.00
#
_symmetry.space_group_name_H-M   'P 1'
#
loop_
_entity.id
_entity.type
_entity.pdbx_description
1 polymer ?
#
loop_
_entity_poly.entity_id
_entity_poly.type
_entity_poly.pdbx_seq_one_letter_code
_entity_poly.pdbx_strand_id
1 'polypeptide(L)'
;MLDMAEGEIRIKITEIINKAIINEYSKNFNYDDIINIEKDVNGDITLLKADTLKMNKIACDVSLESQKELKKLENMGITFPAGYVLKNNFLAYYGPNIKVKIEPIGYIETRYLSNFNSAGINQTRHTISVQVKSKVKIIIPMKTKEIEVKNQVPICETIIVGNTPNTAIDMKLEDAGFKLNSKN
;
A
#
# COMPACT_ATOMS: atom_id res chain seq x y z
N MET A 1 -7.23 11.35 -26.39
CA MET A 1 -6.39 10.15 -26.65
C MET A 1 -5.27 9.95 -25.63
N LEU A 2 -4.25 10.82 -25.50
CA LEU A 2 -3.12 10.57 -24.59
C LEU A 2 -3.57 10.37 -23.13
N ASP A 3 -4.48 11.20 -22.63
CA ASP A 3 -4.99 11.07 -21.25
C ASP A 3 -5.83 9.79 -21.06
N MET A 4 -6.54 9.35 -22.10
CA MET A 4 -7.30 8.09 -22.10
C MET A 4 -6.36 6.89 -22.10
N ALA A 5 -5.32 6.93 -22.95
CA ALA A 5 -4.29 5.91 -22.97
C ALA A 5 -3.57 5.85 -21.63
N GLU A 6 -3.22 6.99 -21.03
CA GLU A 6 -2.66 7.04 -19.67
C GLU A 6 -3.60 6.40 -18.65
N GLY A 7 -4.89 6.72 -18.66
CA GLY A 7 -5.88 6.13 -17.75
C GLY A 7 -5.94 4.61 -17.85
N GLU A 8 -6.09 4.08 -19.07
CA GLU A 8 -6.12 2.64 -19.33
C GLU A 8 -4.82 1.94 -18.93
N ILE A 9 -3.68 2.57 -19.24
CA ILE A 9 -2.36 2.03 -18.87
C ILE A 9 -2.19 2.00 -17.35
N ARG A 10 -2.62 3.05 -16.64
CA ARG A 10 -2.61 3.07 -15.16
C ARG A 10 -3.47 1.96 -14.58
N ILE A 11 -4.66 1.72 -15.13
CA ILE A 11 -5.55 0.62 -14.73
C ILE A 11 -4.83 -0.72 -14.92
N LYS A 12 -4.31 -0.99 -16.12
CA LYS A 12 -3.63 -2.25 -16.45
C LYS A 12 -2.41 -2.53 -15.57
N ILE A 13 -1.58 -1.51 -15.33
CA ILE A 13 -0.41 -1.63 -14.45
C ILE A 13 -0.85 -1.92 -13.01
N THR A 14 -1.88 -1.23 -12.52
CA THR A 14 -2.41 -1.45 -11.17
C THR A 14 -2.97 -2.86 -11.02
N GLU A 15 -3.69 -3.37 -12.03
CA GLU A 15 -4.18 -4.76 -12.06
C GLU A 15 -3.03 -5.78 -11.99
N ILE A 16 -1.96 -5.57 -12.76
CA ILE A 16 -0.78 -6.45 -12.75
C ILE A 16 -0.13 -6.46 -11.37
N ILE A 17 0.10 -5.28 -10.79
CA ILE A 17 0.74 -5.14 -9.49
C ILE A 17 -0.12 -5.81 -8.41
N ASN A 18 -1.42 -5.54 -8.37
CA ASN A 18 -2.32 -6.14 -7.38
C ASN A 18 -2.36 -7.67 -7.48
N LYS A 19 -2.38 -8.21 -8.71
CA LYS A 19 -2.33 -9.67 -8.93
C LYS A 19 -1.01 -10.26 -8.46
N ALA A 20 0.11 -9.62 -8.77
CA ALA A 20 1.44 -10.08 -8.32
C ALA A 20 1.53 -10.08 -6.79
N ILE A 21 1.05 -9.03 -6.12
CA ILE A 21 0.97 -8.98 -4.66
C ILE A 21 0.12 -10.15 -4.14
N ILE A 22 -1.14 -10.28 -4.55
CA ILE A 22 -2.02 -11.33 -4.03
C ILE A 22 -1.41 -12.72 -4.25
N ASN A 23 -0.89 -13.00 -5.45
CA ASN A 23 -0.32 -14.30 -5.78
C ASN A 23 0.88 -14.68 -4.91
N GLU A 24 1.80 -13.75 -4.65
CA GLU A 24 3.00 -14.05 -3.86
C GLU A 24 2.71 -14.10 -2.36
N TYR A 25 1.79 -13.27 -1.88
CA TYR A 25 1.37 -13.29 -0.49
C TYR A 25 0.52 -14.52 -0.15
N SER A 26 -0.41 -14.93 -1.02
CA SER A 26 -1.22 -16.13 -0.78
C SER A 26 -0.42 -17.42 -0.75
N LYS A 27 0.77 -17.46 -1.37
CA LYS A 27 1.65 -18.65 -1.35
C LYS A 27 2.59 -18.69 -0.15
N ASN A 28 3.10 -17.53 0.27
CA ASN A 28 4.30 -17.45 1.11
C ASN A 28 4.11 -16.66 2.41
N PHE A 29 2.96 -16.01 2.62
CA PHE A 29 2.75 -15.15 3.77
C PHE A 29 1.92 -15.81 4.86
N ASN A 30 2.57 -16.11 5.97
CA ASN A 30 1.93 -16.40 7.25
C ASN A 30 2.40 -15.36 8.25
N TYR A 31 1.46 -14.71 8.94
CA TYR A 31 1.76 -13.61 9.86
C TYR A 31 2.66 -14.07 11.00
N ASP A 32 2.35 -15.22 11.59
CA ASP A 32 3.07 -15.78 12.74
C ASP A 32 4.53 -16.16 12.40
N ASP A 33 4.82 -16.35 11.11
CA ASP A 33 6.17 -16.66 10.62
C ASP A 33 7.02 -15.41 10.35
N ILE A 34 6.38 -14.23 10.32
CA ILE A 34 7.00 -12.95 9.93
C ILE A 34 7.07 -12.00 11.12
N ILE A 35 6.11 -12.07 12.04
CA ILE A 35 6.09 -11.23 13.24
C ILE A 35 6.14 -12.12 14.48
N ASN A 36 7.23 -11.97 15.23
CA ASN A 36 7.40 -12.61 16.53
C ASN A 36 7.07 -11.61 17.63
N ILE A 37 6.16 -12.01 18.52
CA ILE A 37 5.74 -11.23 19.68
C ILE A 37 6.26 -11.93 20.93
N GLU A 38 7.06 -11.23 21.73
CA GLU A 38 7.45 -11.68 23.06
C GLU A 38 6.58 -10.97 24.11
N LYS A 39 6.17 -11.73 25.12
CA LYS A 39 5.35 -11.27 26.23
C LYS A 39 6.04 -11.53 27.56
N ASP A 40 5.78 -10.70 28.56
CA ASP A 40 6.23 -10.95 29.93
C ASP A 40 5.33 -11.99 30.65
N VAL A 41 5.60 -12.21 31.93
CA VAL A 41 4.84 -13.13 32.78
C VAL A 41 3.38 -12.72 33.01
N ASN A 42 3.05 -11.44 32.82
CA ASN A 42 1.71 -10.89 32.96
C ASN A 42 0.93 -10.93 31.64
N GLY A 43 1.59 -11.29 30.53
CA GLY A 43 1.02 -11.32 29.19
C GLY A 43 1.17 -10.01 28.42
N ASP A 44 1.92 -9.05 28.94
CA ASP A 44 2.18 -7.75 28.32
C ASP A 44 3.23 -7.89 27.21
N ILE A 45 2.98 -7.25 26.06
CA ILE A 45 3.91 -7.30 24.91
C ILE A 45 5.15 -6.47 25.22
N THR A 46 6.32 -7.11 25.23
CA THR A 46 7.61 -6.48 25.52
C THR A 46 8.45 -6.23 24.27
N LEU A 47 8.32 -7.09 23.26
CA LEU A 47 9.06 -6.98 22.00
C LEU A 47 8.20 -7.44 20.82
N LEU A 48 8.27 -6.68 19.73
CA LEU A 48 7.75 -7.07 18.43
C LEU A 48 8.93 -7.09 17.44
N LYS A 49 9.24 -8.28 16.90
CA LYS A 49 10.34 -8.49 15.97
C LYS A 49 9.81 -8.96 14.62
N ALA A 50 10.17 -8.21 13.57
CA ALA A 50 9.82 -8.58 12.21
C ALA A 50 10.99 -9.30 11.50
N ASP A 51 10.69 -10.42 10.84
CA ASP A 51 11.64 -11.09 9.93
C ASP A 51 11.76 -10.28 8.63
N THR A 52 12.66 -9.32 8.67
CA THR A 52 12.91 -8.40 7.55
C THR A 52 13.44 -9.14 6.31
N LEU A 53 14.11 -10.28 6.47
CA LEU A 53 14.64 -11.06 5.35
C LEU A 53 13.50 -11.76 4.60
N LYS A 54 12.60 -12.43 5.34
CA LYS A 54 11.39 -13.05 4.74
C LYS A 54 10.50 -12.01 4.08
N MET A 55 10.28 -10.87 4.73
CA MET A 55 9.55 -9.76 4.13
C MET A 55 10.23 -9.35 2.81
N ASN A 56 11.49 -8.90 2.83
CA ASN A 56 12.15 -8.44 1.61
C ASN A 56 12.18 -9.49 0.49
N LYS A 57 12.27 -10.78 0.81
CA LYS A 57 12.14 -11.84 -0.18
C LYS A 57 10.80 -11.78 -0.92
N ILE A 58 9.68 -11.68 -0.21
CA ILE A 58 8.35 -11.55 -0.82
C ILE A 58 8.26 -10.26 -1.66
N ALA A 59 8.82 -9.13 -1.21
CA ALA A 59 8.87 -7.91 -2.04
C ALA A 59 9.67 -8.10 -3.34
N CYS A 60 10.81 -8.80 -3.26
CA CYS A 60 11.60 -9.13 -4.44
C CYS A 60 10.80 -10.01 -5.42
N ASP A 61 10.11 -11.02 -4.91
CA ASP A 61 9.28 -11.92 -5.72
C ASP A 61 8.12 -11.15 -6.40
N VAL A 62 7.46 -10.25 -5.66
CA VAL A 62 6.44 -9.34 -6.22
C VAL A 62 7.01 -8.44 -7.31
N SER A 63 8.20 -7.86 -7.10
CA SER A 63 8.88 -7.01 -8.10
C SER A 63 9.17 -7.81 -9.37
N LEU A 64 9.73 -9.01 -9.24
CA LEU A 64 10.09 -9.88 -10.37
C LEU A 64 8.87 -10.33 -11.17
N GLU A 65 7.80 -10.77 -10.50
CA GLU A 65 6.58 -11.20 -11.19
C GLU A 65 5.86 -10.01 -11.84
N SER A 66 5.79 -8.87 -11.15
CA SER A 66 5.23 -7.64 -11.73
C SER A 66 6.03 -7.19 -12.96
N GLN A 67 7.36 -7.28 -12.93
CA GLN A 67 8.23 -6.89 -14.03
C GLN A 67 8.02 -7.79 -15.25
N LYS A 68 7.87 -9.09 -15.01
CA LYS A 68 7.60 -10.09 -16.05
C LYS A 68 6.26 -9.86 -16.73
N GLU A 69 5.19 -9.63 -15.97
CA GLU A 69 3.87 -9.34 -16.53
C GLU A 69 3.84 -7.99 -17.26
N LEU A 70 4.53 -6.98 -16.74
CA LEU A 70 4.63 -5.67 -17.39
C LEU A 70 5.38 -5.73 -18.73
N LYS A 71 6.42 -6.58 -18.85
CA LYS A 71 7.10 -6.85 -20.13
C LYS A 71 6.18 -7.51 -21.17
N LYS A 72 5.16 -8.26 -20.75
CA LYS A 72 4.17 -8.81 -21.70
C LYS A 72 3.30 -7.70 -22.31
N LEU A 73 2.92 -6.69 -21.51
CA LEU A 73 2.18 -5.52 -22.00
C LEU A 73 2.98 -4.72 -23.02
N GLU A 74 4.30 -4.60 -22.85
CA GLU A 74 5.19 -3.94 -23.81
C GLU A 74 5.11 -4.57 -25.20
N ASN A 75 5.14 -5.91 -25.27
CA ASN A 75 5.09 -6.65 -26.52
C ASN A 75 3.72 -6.54 -27.23
N MET A 76 2.63 -6.60 -26.46
CA MET A 76 1.27 -6.52 -27.01
C MET A 76 0.94 -5.10 -27.48
N GLY A 77 1.27 -4.09 -26.68
CA GLY A 77 0.76 -2.73 -26.83
C GLY A 77 -0.76 -2.66 -26.63
N ILE A 78 -1.31 -1.44 -26.61
CA ILE A 78 -2.76 -1.21 -26.51
C ILE A 78 -3.20 -0.43 -27.75
N THR A 79 -4.35 -0.79 -28.31
CA THR A 79 -4.86 -0.17 -29.52
C THR A 79 -6.08 0.68 -29.21
N PHE A 80 -6.11 1.90 -29.72
CA PHE A 80 -7.24 2.82 -29.58
C PHE A 80 -7.69 3.29 -30.96
N PRO A 81 -9.00 3.30 -31.26
CA PRO A 81 -9.53 3.97 -32.45
C PRO A 81 -9.09 5.42 -32.53
N ALA A 82 -8.72 5.90 -33.72
CA ALA A 82 -8.37 7.30 -33.96
C ALA A 82 -9.50 8.26 -33.54
N GLY A 83 -10.75 7.79 -33.56
CA GLY A 83 -11.92 8.46 -33.03
C GLY A 83 -11.79 8.98 -31.60
N TYR A 84 -10.96 8.34 -30.74
CA TYR A 84 -10.67 8.82 -29.38
C TYR A 84 -9.92 10.16 -29.31
N VAL A 85 -9.39 10.65 -30.44
CA VAL A 85 -8.82 12.00 -30.56
C VAL A 85 -9.93 13.03 -30.76
N LEU A 86 -11.01 12.65 -31.45
CA LEU A 86 -12.16 13.50 -31.67
C LEU A 86 -12.91 13.60 -30.34
N LYS A 87 -13.03 14.81 -29.78
CA LYS A 87 -13.77 15.09 -28.52
C LYS A 87 -15.30 14.95 -28.69
N ASN A 88 -15.73 13.98 -29.50
CA ASN A 88 -17.11 13.67 -29.81
C ASN A 88 -17.37 12.21 -29.45
N ASN A 89 -18.21 11.99 -28.44
CA ASN A 89 -18.52 10.65 -27.92
C ASN A 89 -19.14 9.72 -28.98
N PHE A 90 -19.83 10.25 -29.99
CA PHE A 90 -20.42 9.44 -31.07
C PHE A 90 -19.37 8.84 -32.01
N LEU A 91 -18.24 9.54 -32.22
CA LEU A 91 -17.17 9.09 -33.11
C LEU A 91 -15.99 8.44 -32.36
N ALA A 92 -16.04 8.36 -31.02
CA ALA A 92 -14.93 7.86 -30.21
C ALA A 92 -14.46 6.45 -30.64
N TYR A 93 -15.38 5.60 -31.07
CA TYR A 93 -15.09 4.22 -31.48
C TYR A 93 -14.86 4.03 -32.98
N TYR A 94 -14.89 5.10 -33.78
CA TYR A 94 -14.75 5.03 -35.24
C TYR A 94 -13.33 5.38 -35.71
N GLY A 95 -12.97 4.90 -36.89
CA GLY A 95 -11.70 5.21 -37.57
C GLY A 95 -10.62 4.14 -37.38
N PRO A 96 -9.43 4.34 -37.98
CA PRO A 96 -8.34 3.38 -37.94
C PRO A 96 -7.78 3.23 -36.53
N ASN A 97 -7.32 2.02 -36.23
CA ASN A 97 -6.74 1.65 -34.96
C ASN A 97 -5.31 2.19 -34.82
N ILE A 98 -5.06 3.00 -33.79
CA ILE A 98 -3.73 3.53 -33.47
C ILE A 98 -3.13 2.70 -32.35
N LYS A 99 -1.95 2.14 -32.59
CA LYS A 99 -1.20 1.38 -31.59
C LYS A 99 -0.44 2.32 -30.65
N VAL A 100 -0.68 2.15 -29.35
CA VAL A 100 0.05 2.77 -28.25
C VAL A 100 1.03 1.74 -27.71
N LYS A 101 2.31 2.09 -27.71
CA LYS A 101 3.36 1.24 -27.12
C LYS A 101 3.62 1.69 -25.68
N ILE A 102 3.94 0.72 -24.83
CA ILE A 102 4.24 0.93 -23.41
C ILE A 102 5.64 0.36 -23.19
N GLU A 103 6.57 1.18 -22.75
CA GLU A 103 7.95 0.75 -22.45
C GLU A 103 8.21 0.96 -20.95
N PRO A 104 8.49 -0.11 -20.17
CA PRO A 104 8.88 0.01 -18.77
C PRO A 104 10.23 0.72 -18.64
N ILE A 105 10.35 1.64 -17.68
CA ILE A 105 11.58 2.39 -17.42
C ILE A 105 12.24 1.84 -16.16
N GLY A 106 13.40 1.21 -16.33
CA GLY A 106 14.17 0.65 -15.22
C GLY A 106 13.49 -0.58 -14.58
N TYR A 107 13.68 -0.73 -13.27
CA TYR A 107 13.13 -1.83 -12.48
C TYR A 107 11.92 -1.36 -11.66
N ILE A 108 11.01 -2.29 -11.35
CA ILE A 108 9.91 -2.03 -10.42
C ILE A 108 10.45 -1.97 -8.99
N GLU A 109 10.35 -0.81 -8.37
CA GLU A 109 10.74 -0.61 -6.98
C GLU A 109 9.64 -1.16 -6.06
N THR A 110 9.98 -2.10 -5.19
CA THR A 110 9.07 -2.62 -4.16
C THR A 110 9.69 -2.42 -2.79
N ARG A 111 8.92 -1.88 -1.84
CA ARG A 111 9.36 -1.60 -0.47
C ARG A 111 8.29 -1.98 0.54
N TYR A 112 8.72 -2.40 1.72
CA TYR A 112 7.84 -2.52 2.88
C TYR A 112 7.75 -1.22 3.65
N LEU A 113 6.57 -0.95 4.15
CA LEU A 113 6.29 0.12 5.09
C LEU A 113 5.67 -0.48 6.34
N SER A 114 6.22 -0.13 7.49
CA SER A 114 5.74 -0.53 8.80
C SER A 114 5.38 0.72 9.58
N ASN A 115 4.09 0.88 9.90
CA ASN A 115 3.58 2.06 10.59
C ASN A 115 2.89 1.68 11.90
N PHE A 116 3.12 2.47 12.94
CA PHE A 116 2.44 2.35 14.23
C PHE A 116 1.57 3.60 14.43
N ASN A 117 0.26 3.42 14.52
CA ASN A 117 -0.72 4.48 14.68
C ASN A 117 -1.58 4.23 15.92
N SER A 118 -2.03 5.28 16.60
CA SER A 118 -3.02 5.12 17.67
C SER A 118 -4.35 4.61 17.10
N ALA A 119 -4.95 3.61 17.76
CA ALA A 119 -6.20 2.97 17.34
C ALA A 119 -7.33 3.10 18.37
N GLY A 120 -7.06 3.72 19.52
CA GLY A 120 -8.00 3.84 20.62
C GLY A 120 -7.30 4.06 21.96
N ILE A 121 -8.05 3.95 23.05
CA ILE A 121 -7.52 4.04 24.42
C ILE A 121 -6.59 2.85 24.66
N ASN A 122 -5.30 3.13 24.85
CA ASN A 122 -4.23 2.14 25.03
C ASN A 122 -4.18 1.09 23.92
N GLN A 123 -4.46 1.50 22.68
CA GLN A 123 -4.37 0.63 21.51
C GLN A 123 -3.46 1.25 20.45
N THR A 124 -2.50 0.47 19.97
CA THR A 124 -1.64 0.82 18.84
C THR A 124 -1.92 -0.14 17.70
N ARG A 125 -2.30 0.40 16.53
CA ARG A 125 -2.39 -0.34 15.27
C ARG A 125 -1.03 -0.35 14.62
N HIS A 126 -0.47 -1.55 14.44
CA HIS A 126 0.67 -1.80 13.59
C HIS A 126 0.17 -2.26 12.22
N THR A 127 0.50 -1.51 11.16
CA THR A 127 0.14 -1.84 9.78
C THR A 127 1.41 -2.10 8.98
N ILE A 128 1.47 -3.24 8.30
CA ILE A 128 2.50 -3.56 7.33
C ILE A 128 1.89 -3.44 5.94
N SER A 129 2.49 -2.59 5.11
CA SER A 129 2.09 -2.39 3.71
C SER A 129 3.24 -2.67 2.77
N VAL A 130 2.90 -3.15 1.58
CA VAL A 130 3.81 -3.18 0.44
C VAL A 130 3.53 -1.98 -0.44
N GLN A 131 4.57 -1.26 -0.79
CA GLN A 131 4.51 -0.21 -1.78
C GLN A 131 5.27 -0.65 -3.02
N VAL A 132 4.61 -0.57 -4.17
CA VAL A 132 5.18 -0.85 -5.49
C VAL A 132 5.15 0.43 -6.31
N LYS A 133 6.29 0.79 -6.90
CA LYS A 133 6.41 1.91 -7.85
C LYS A 133 6.94 1.39 -9.17
N SER A 134 6.25 1.78 -10.24
CA SER A 134 6.66 1.49 -11.60
C SER A 134 6.62 2.76 -12.43
N LYS A 135 7.64 2.95 -13.27
CA LYS A 135 7.69 4.02 -14.27
C LYS A 135 7.54 3.40 -15.65
N VAL A 136 6.66 3.99 -16.46
CA VAL A 136 6.47 3.56 -17.84
C VAL A 136 6.44 4.75 -18.78
N LYS A 137 6.89 4.51 -20.00
CA LYS A 137 6.84 5.45 -21.11
C LYS A 137 5.73 5.04 -22.05
N ILE A 138 4.77 5.93 -22.26
CA ILE A 138 3.67 5.80 -23.20
C ILE A 138 4.12 6.44 -24.51
N ILE A 139 4.18 5.65 -25.57
CA ILE A 139 4.65 6.08 -26.88
C ILE A 139 3.48 6.01 -27.87
N ILE A 140 3.09 7.17 -28.40
CA ILE A 140 2.12 7.31 -29.49
C ILE A 140 2.80 7.97 -30.70
N PRO A 141 2.29 7.81 -31.94
CA PRO A 141 3.00 8.27 -33.14
C PRO A 141 3.49 9.73 -33.10
N MET A 142 2.76 10.62 -32.43
CA MET A 142 3.06 12.06 -32.39
C MET A 142 3.79 12.51 -31.11
N LYS A 143 3.73 11.74 -30.02
CA LYS A 143 4.18 12.17 -28.68
C LYS A 143 4.57 11.00 -27.79
N THR A 144 5.38 11.30 -26.79
CA THR A 144 5.74 10.36 -25.73
C THR A 144 5.45 11.01 -24.38
N LYS A 145 5.00 10.21 -23.40
CA LYS A 145 4.75 10.66 -22.02
C LYS A 145 5.25 9.63 -21.03
N GLU A 146 6.01 10.06 -20.03
CA GLU A 146 6.37 9.21 -18.91
C GLU A 146 5.36 9.36 -17.79
N ILE A 147 4.98 8.25 -17.17
CA ILE A 147 4.09 8.22 -16.02
C ILE A 147 4.70 7.34 -14.92
N GLU A 148 4.45 7.74 -13.68
CA GLU A 148 4.73 6.92 -12.50
C GLU A 148 3.42 6.38 -11.93
N VAL A 149 3.38 5.07 -11.70
CA VAL A 149 2.29 4.37 -11.01
C VAL A 149 2.82 3.91 -9.66
N LYS A 150 2.24 4.43 -8.60
CA LYS A 150 2.53 4.07 -7.22
C LYS A 150 1.29 3.40 -6.63
N ASN A 151 1.46 2.19 -6.14
CA ASN A 151 0.42 1.44 -5.48
C ASN A 151 0.89 1.00 -4.10
N GLN A 152 0.01 1.06 -3.10
CA GLN A 152 0.31 0.64 -1.74
C GLN A 152 -0.83 -0.20 -1.22
N VAL A 153 -0.50 -1.42 -0.82
CA VAL A 153 -1.48 -2.41 -0.35
C VAL A 153 -1.11 -2.80 1.08
N PRO A 154 -2.02 -2.61 2.06
CA PRO A 154 -1.83 -3.17 3.39
C PRO A 154 -1.93 -4.70 3.30
N ILE A 155 -0.94 -5.39 3.85
CA ILE A 155 -0.88 -6.85 3.83
C ILE A 155 -1.36 -7.42 5.14
N CYS A 156 -0.95 -6.81 6.26
CA CYS A 156 -1.41 -7.23 7.57
C CYS A 156 -1.54 -6.03 8.51
N GLU A 157 -2.45 -6.19 9.47
CA GLU A 157 -2.66 -5.26 10.55
C GLU A 157 -2.75 -5.99 11.87
N THR A 158 -2.25 -5.37 12.93
CA THR A 158 -2.26 -5.92 14.28
C THR A 158 -2.61 -4.84 15.27
N ILE A 159 -3.57 -5.13 16.14
CA ILE A 159 -3.93 -4.24 17.25
C ILE A 159 -3.18 -4.71 18.48
N ILE A 160 -2.25 -3.87 18.92
CA ILE A 160 -1.49 -4.04 20.15
C ILE A 160 -2.30 -3.34 21.25
N VAL A 161 -2.85 -4.12 22.17
CA VAL A 161 -3.56 -3.61 23.35
C VAL A 161 -2.55 -3.51 24.48
N GLY A 162 -2.34 -2.30 24.99
CA GLY A 162 -1.53 -2.04 26.17
C GLY A 162 -2.40 -1.87 27.42
N ASN A 163 -1.80 -1.95 28.58
CA ASN A 163 -2.50 -1.72 29.84
C ASN A 163 -2.87 -0.24 29.98
N THR A 164 -4.11 0.02 30.38
CA THR A 164 -4.51 1.32 30.93
C THR A 164 -3.75 1.55 32.22
N PRO A 165 -2.98 2.63 32.37
CA PRO A 165 -2.31 2.92 33.63
C PRO A 165 -3.36 3.09 34.74
N ASN A 166 -3.31 2.22 35.75
CA ASN A 166 -4.09 2.36 36.98
C ASN A 166 -3.46 3.47 37.83
N THR A 167 -3.65 4.73 37.44
CA THR A 167 -3.25 5.86 38.29
C THR A 167 -4.47 6.73 38.60
N ALA A 168 -5.07 6.36 39.73
CA ALA A 168 -5.72 7.18 40.75
C ALA A 168 -6.32 8.52 40.31
N ILE A 169 -7.66 8.55 40.23
CA ILE A 169 -8.42 9.74 40.63
C ILE A 169 -8.23 9.86 42.15
N ASP A 170 -7.07 10.36 42.57
CA ASP A 170 -6.88 10.91 43.91
C ASP A 170 -6.07 12.21 43.81
N MET A 171 -6.34 12.97 42.75
CA MET A 171 -5.95 14.37 42.70
C MET A 171 -7.05 15.21 43.34
N LYS A 172 -6.79 15.59 44.60
CA LYS A 172 -7.32 16.75 45.32
C LYS A 172 -8.64 16.56 46.08
N LEU A 173 -8.59 15.83 47.19
CA LEU A 173 -9.48 16.08 48.33
C LEU A 173 -8.76 16.57 49.60
N GLU A 174 -7.43 16.40 49.71
CA GLU A 174 -6.67 16.86 50.89
C GLU A 174 -6.07 18.27 50.75
N ASP A 175 -5.83 18.76 49.52
CA ASP A 175 -5.34 20.14 49.28
C ASP A 175 -6.46 21.20 49.14
N ALA A 176 -7.72 20.78 49.11
CA ALA A 176 -8.86 21.70 49.11
C ALA A 176 -9.23 21.98 50.58
N GLY A 177 -8.49 22.88 51.22
CA GLY A 177 -8.64 23.29 52.63
C GLY A 177 -10.01 23.84 53.02
N PHE A 178 -11.04 22.98 53.04
CA PHE A 178 -12.31 23.25 53.70
C PHE A 178 -12.13 23.00 55.20
N LYS A 179 -11.77 24.07 55.93
CA LYS A 179 -12.06 24.14 57.36
C LYS A 179 -13.58 24.11 57.53
N LEU A 180 -14.12 22.95 57.90
CA LEU A 180 -15.46 22.86 58.44
C LEU A 180 -15.46 23.61 59.76
N ASN A 181 -16.04 24.80 59.75
CA ASN A 181 -16.23 25.61 60.92
C ASN A 181 -17.28 24.91 61.79
N SER A 182 -16.85 24.22 62.84
CA SER A 182 -17.75 23.73 63.88
C SER A 182 -18.29 24.92 64.66
N LYS A 183 -19.55 25.28 64.41
CA LYS A 183 -20.40 25.97 65.39
C LYS A 183 -21.35 24.93 65.98
N ASN A 184 -21.00 24.42 67.15
CA ASN A 184 -21.75 24.56 68.40
C ASN A 184 -21.04 23.81 69.52
#